data_AF-A0A520HQU0-F1
#
_entry.id   AF-A0A520HQU0-F1
#
_cell.length_a   1.000
_cell.length_b   1.000
_cell.length_c   1.000
_cell.angle_alpha   90.00
_cell.angle_beta   90.00
_cell.angle_gamma   90.00
#
_symmetry.space_group_name_H-M   'P 1'
#
loop_
_entity.id
_entity.type
_entity.pdbx_description
1 polymer ?
#
loop_
_entity_poly.entity_id
_entity_poly.type
_entity_poly.pdbx_seq_one_letter_code
_entity_poly.pdbx_strand_id
1 'polypeptide(L)'
;DWTGFRPDSMPPIEGGEQIIRWWQDKGRDPTTKRLIFSDGMDVESIEATYRHFHGRVRTSFGWGTNLTNDFRGCDPNGGDALAPISLVCKVVSANGRPAVKLSDNPAKATGDPGEIDRYLRVFGGAGRAPQAVTV
;
A
#
# COMPACT_ATOMS: atom_id res chain seq x y z
N ASP A 1 14.28 2.51 15.78
CA ASP A 1 15.53 2.22 15.03
C ASP A 1 15.42 1.14 13.96
N TRP A 2 14.20 0.87 13.46
CA TRP A 2 14.02 0.08 12.25
C TRP A 2 14.78 0.68 11.06
N THR A 3 15.14 -0.18 10.10
CA THR A 3 15.87 0.18 8.88
C THR A 3 15.00 0.90 7.86
N GLY A 4 13.68 0.72 7.91
CA GLY A 4 12.77 1.29 6.93
C GLY A 4 11.30 1.07 7.23
N PHE A 5 10.45 1.58 6.33
CA PHE A 5 9.00 1.37 6.31
C PHE A 5 8.56 0.87 4.93
N ARG A 6 7.36 0.29 4.89
CA ARG A 6 6.66 -0.15 3.68
C ARG A 6 5.24 0.44 3.68
N PRO A 7 5.01 1.64 3.14
CA PRO A 7 3.66 2.16 2.93
C PRO A 7 2.95 1.28 1.87
N ASP A 8 1.74 0.83 2.18
CA ASP A 8 1.04 -0.23 1.42
C ASP A 8 -0.46 0.04 1.21
N SER A 9 -0.93 1.25 1.55
CA SER A 9 -2.34 1.64 1.40
C SER A 9 -2.58 3.15 1.18
N MET A 10 -1.51 3.94 1.14
CA MET A 10 -1.53 5.39 0.90
C MET A 10 -0.73 5.67 -0.39
N PRO A 11 -1.00 6.76 -1.13
CA PRO A 11 -0.27 7.06 -2.35
C PRO A 11 1.23 7.14 -2.07
N PRO A 12 2.10 6.56 -2.92
CA PRO A 12 3.52 6.39 -2.61
C PRO A 12 4.23 7.67 -2.17
N ILE A 13 3.96 8.79 -2.85
CA ILE A 13 4.56 10.09 -2.55
C ILE A 13 4.05 10.63 -1.21
N GLU A 14 2.75 10.63 -0.97
CA GLU A 14 2.17 11.15 0.27
C GLU A 14 2.64 10.34 1.48
N GLY A 15 2.56 9.01 1.40
CA GLY A 15 3.00 8.12 2.47
C GLY A 15 4.51 8.23 2.72
N GLY A 16 5.32 8.33 1.66
CA GLY A 16 6.76 8.52 1.80
C GLY A 16 7.14 9.85 2.44
N GLU A 17 6.47 10.95 2.08
CA GLU A 17 6.68 12.26 2.71
C GLU A 17 6.30 12.26 4.19
N GLN A 18 5.18 11.64 4.54
CA GLN A 18 4.75 11.52 5.93
C GLN A 18 5.79 10.77 6.78
N ILE A 19 6.34 9.67 6.24
CA ILE A 19 7.36 8.87 6.94
C ILE A 19 8.69 9.63 7.05
N ILE A 20 9.11 10.36 6.00
CA ILE A 20 10.32 11.19 6.04
C ILE A 20 10.20 12.26 7.13
N ARG A 21 9.09 13.00 7.18
CA ARG A 21 8.83 13.99 8.23
C ARG A 21 8.87 13.36 9.61
N TRP A 22 8.24 12.20 9.77
CA TRP A 22 8.27 11.48 11.04
C TRP A 22 9.69 11.11 11.48
N TRP A 23 10.57 10.67 10.57
CA TRP A 23 11.97 10.42 10.92
C TRP A 23 12.71 11.70 11.34
N GLN A 24 12.49 12.79 10.61
CA GLN A 24 13.11 14.10 10.92
C GLN A 24 12.68 14.60 12.30
N ASP A 25 11.39 14.52 12.63
CA ASP A 25 10.84 14.89 13.95
C ASP A 25 11.41 14.02 15.09
N LYS A 26 11.90 12.83 14.77
CA LYS A 26 12.58 11.92 15.70
C LYS A 26 14.11 12.04 15.67
N GLY A 27 14.65 13.04 15.00
CA GLY A 27 16.10 13.26 14.88
C GLY A 27 16.83 12.14 14.14
N ARG A 28 16.14 11.43 13.23
CA ARG A 28 16.72 10.36 12.42
C ARG A 28 16.95 10.85 11.00
N ASP A 29 18.16 10.61 10.49
CA ASP A 29 18.53 10.91 9.10
C ASP A 29 17.82 9.95 8.11
N PRO A 30 16.89 10.43 7.27
CA PRO A 30 16.17 9.60 6.31
C PRO A 30 17.07 8.97 5.23
N THR A 31 18.23 9.54 4.92
CA THR A 31 19.14 9.01 3.89
C THR A 31 19.75 7.66 4.28
N THR A 32 19.76 7.36 5.59
CA THR A 32 20.19 6.09 6.17
C THR A 32 19.06 5.05 6.21
N LYS A 33 17.82 5.46 5.92
CA LYS A 33 16.61 4.65 6.00
C LYS A 33 16.16 4.17 4.62
N ARG A 34 15.17 3.27 4.62
CA ARG A 34 14.57 2.71 3.41
C ARG A 34 13.05 2.88 3.37
N LEU A 35 12.53 3.22 2.20
CA LEU A 35 11.12 3.05 1.86
C LEU A 35 10.98 1.95 0.82
N ILE A 36 10.05 1.02 1.06
CA ILE A 36 9.69 -0.04 0.14
C ILE A 36 8.28 0.26 -0.37
N PHE A 37 8.13 0.55 -1.66
CA PHE A 37 6.84 0.81 -2.29
C PHE A 37 6.37 -0.44 -3.03
N SER A 38 5.15 -0.90 -2.76
CA SER A 38 4.67 -2.21 -3.26
C SER A 38 3.18 -2.30 -3.57
N ASP A 39 2.40 -1.23 -3.40
CA ASP A 39 0.94 -1.26 -3.62
C ASP A 39 0.63 -1.03 -5.11
N GLY A 40 0.50 -2.12 -5.88
CA GLY A 40 -0.08 -2.08 -7.23
C GLY A 40 0.67 -1.23 -8.27
N MET A 41 2.00 -1.08 -8.12
CA MET A 41 2.76 -0.14 -8.94
C MET A 41 2.88 -0.57 -10.41
N ASP A 42 2.98 0.42 -11.28
CA ASP A 42 3.30 0.34 -12.71
C ASP A 42 4.57 1.15 -13.02
N VAL A 43 5.00 1.17 -14.30
CA VAL A 43 6.22 1.88 -14.71
C VAL A 43 6.16 3.37 -14.37
N GLU A 44 5.05 4.03 -14.67
CA GLU A 44 4.89 5.48 -14.46
C GLU A 44 4.97 5.85 -12.98
N SER A 45 4.24 5.12 -12.12
CA SER A 45 4.26 5.35 -10.69
C SER A 45 5.61 5.01 -10.05
N ILE A 46 6.32 3.98 -10.53
CA ILE A 46 7.69 3.66 -10.10
C ILE A 46 8.64 4.81 -10.45
N GLU A 47 8.62 5.29 -11.69
CA GLU A 47 9.50 6.37 -12.13
C GLU A 47 9.21 7.69 -11.39
N ALA A 48 7.94 8.07 -11.25
CA ALA A 48 7.54 9.26 -10.54
C ALA A 48 7.99 9.21 -9.07
N THR A 49 7.76 8.07 -8.41
CA THR A 49 8.16 7.86 -7.01
C THR A 49 9.69 7.87 -6.85
N TYR A 50 10.42 7.24 -7.78
CA TYR A 50 11.88 7.27 -7.78
C TYR A 50 12.41 8.70 -7.90
N ARG A 51 11.96 9.45 -8.92
CA ARG A 51 12.40 10.84 -9.15
C ARG A 51 12.12 11.73 -7.94
N HIS A 52 10.98 11.54 -7.27
CA HIS A 52 10.57 12.33 -6.11
C HIS A 52 11.44 12.10 -4.86
N PHE A 53 11.87 10.85 -4.62
CA PHE A 53 12.62 10.47 -3.42
C PHE A 53 14.13 10.29 -3.63
N HIS A 54 14.60 10.37 -4.88
CA HIS A 54 16.01 10.20 -5.21
C HIS A 54 16.90 11.13 -4.38
N GLY A 55 17.94 10.56 -3.76
CA GLY A 55 18.87 11.29 -2.88
C GLY A 55 18.34 11.65 -1.49
N ARG A 56 17.04 11.48 -1.21
CA ARG A 56 16.41 11.83 0.08
C ARG A 56 16.25 10.63 1.01
N VAL A 57 16.06 9.44 0.44
CA VAL A 57 15.88 8.17 1.14
C VAL A 57 16.22 7.02 0.20
N ARG A 58 16.62 5.85 0.73
CA ARG A 58 16.83 4.66 -0.11
C ARG A 58 15.47 4.09 -0.51
N THR A 59 15.23 3.90 -1.80
CA THR A 59 13.97 3.34 -2.30
C THR A 59 14.14 1.90 -2.77
N SER A 60 13.09 1.10 -2.63
CA SER A 60 12.96 -0.22 -3.22
C SER A 60 11.53 -0.39 -3.73
N PHE A 61 11.35 -1.10 -4.84
CA PHE A 61 10.05 -1.29 -5.48
C PHE A 61 9.71 -2.77 -5.55
N GLY A 62 8.57 -3.16 -4.99
CA GLY A 62 7.99 -4.49 -5.16
C GLY A 62 7.02 -4.47 -6.33
N TRP A 63 7.39 -5.08 -7.45
CA TRP A 63 6.58 -5.07 -8.67
C TRP A 63 5.88 -6.41 -8.85
N GLY A 64 4.55 -6.42 -8.62
CA GLY A 64 3.70 -7.62 -8.60
C GLY A 64 2.93 -7.83 -9.91
N THR A 65 1.60 -7.71 -9.85
CA THR A 65 0.67 -8.02 -10.96
C THR A 65 1.10 -7.40 -12.30
N ASN A 66 1.41 -6.11 -12.32
CA ASN A 66 1.82 -5.42 -13.56
C ASN A 66 3.15 -5.94 -14.16
N LEU A 67 3.98 -6.66 -13.40
CA LEU A 67 5.18 -7.31 -13.93
C LEU A 67 4.89 -8.72 -14.44
N THR A 68 4.11 -9.48 -13.69
CA THR A 68 4.00 -10.94 -13.88
C THR A 68 2.70 -11.39 -14.54
N ASN A 69 1.70 -10.52 -14.65
CA ASN A 69 0.38 -10.82 -15.17
C ASN A 69 -0.24 -9.59 -15.85
N ASP A 70 0.48 -8.99 -16.81
CA ASP A 70 -0.05 -7.90 -17.63
C ASP A 70 -0.28 -8.39 -19.07
N PHE A 71 -1.53 -8.77 -19.36
CA PHE A 71 -1.98 -9.22 -20.68
C PHE A 71 -3.03 -8.25 -21.28
N ARG A 72 -3.02 -6.99 -20.86
CA ARG A 72 -3.93 -5.98 -21.40
C ARG A 72 -3.73 -5.84 -22.92
N GLY A 73 -4.84 -5.89 -23.66
CA GLY A 73 -4.81 -5.84 -25.14
C GLY A 73 -4.30 -7.12 -25.81
N CYS A 74 -4.05 -8.20 -25.06
CA CYS A 74 -3.58 -9.48 -25.61
C CYS A 74 -4.72 -10.48 -25.87
N ASP A 75 -5.98 -10.15 -25.56
CA ASP A 75 -7.12 -11.02 -25.88
C ASP A 75 -7.34 -11.04 -27.41
N PRO A 76 -7.23 -12.21 -28.08
CA PRO A 76 -7.41 -12.31 -29.53
C PRO A 76 -8.83 -11.95 -29.98
N ASN A 77 -9.82 -11.99 -29.08
CA ASN A 77 -11.20 -11.59 -29.36
C ASN A 77 -11.47 -10.12 -29.03
N GLY A 78 -10.45 -9.36 -28.59
CA GLY A 78 -10.58 -7.94 -28.20
C GLY A 78 -11.32 -7.71 -26.88
N GLY A 79 -11.52 -8.76 -26.08
CA GLY A 79 -12.12 -8.71 -24.75
C GLY A 79 -11.10 -8.53 -23.61
N ASP A 80 -11.51 -8.95 -22.42
CA ASP A 80 -10.75 -8.88 -21.17
C ASP A 80 -10.54 -10.26 -20.52
N ALA A 81 -10.64 -11.35 -21.30
CA ALA A 81 -10.56 -12.71 -20.76
C ALA A 81 -9.22 -13.05 -20.08
N LEU A 82 -8.17 -12.28 -20.39
CA LEU A 82 -6.83 -12.40 -19.78
C LEU A 82 -6.59 -11.37 -18.67
N ALA A 83 -7.61 -10.64 -18.22
CA ALA A 83 -7.48 -9.72 -17.10
C ALA A 83 -7.08 -10.46 -15.82
N PRO A 84 -6.22 -9.86 -14.97
CA PRO A 84 -5.82 -10.49 -13.71
C PRO A 84 -7.01 -10.73 -12.78
N ILE A 85 -7.06 -11.92 -12.18
CA ILE A 85 -8.09 -12.24 -11.19
C ILE A 85 -7.73 -11.61 -9.85
N SER A 86 -8.65 -10.86 -9.25
CA SER A 86 -8.53 -10.35 -7.89
C SER A 86 -8.85 -11.43 -6.85
N LEU A 87 -7.83 -12.17 -6.42
CA LEU A 87 -7.93 -13.19 -5.37
C LEU A 87 -7.11 -12.79 -4.13
N VAL A 88 -7.67 -13.01 -2.94
CA VAL A 88 -6.99 -12.74 -1.67
C VAL A 88 -7.16 -13.91 -0.69
N CYS A 89 -6.14 -14.15 0.12
CA CYS A 89 -6.22 -15.00 1.31
C CYS A 89 -5.85 -14.14 2.52
N LYS A 90 -6.74 -14.04 3.51
CA LYS A 90 -6.59 -13.15 4.66
C LYS A 90 -6.79 -13.91 5.96
N VAL A 91 -6.07 -13.51 7.00
CA VAL A 91 -6.33 -13.98 8.36
C VAL A 91 -7.70 -13.45 8.80
N VAL A 92 -8.60 -14.34 9.17
CA VAL A 92 -9.97 -14.00 9.62
C VAL A 92 -10.12 -14.08 11.14
N SER A 93 -9.29 -14.87 11.82
CA SER A 93 -9.31 -15.01 13.28
C SER A 93 -7.95 -15.41 13.85
N ALA A 94 -7.75 -15.10 15.13
CA ALA A 94 -6.61 -15.56 15.92
C ALA A 94 -7.08 -15.90 17.34
N ASN A 95 -6.81 -17.12 17.80
CA ASN A 95 -7.20 -17.61 19.12
C ASN A 95 -8.70 -17.38 19.44
N GLY A 96 -9.57 -17.71 18.48
CA GLY A 96 -11.02 -17.56 18.59
C GLY A 96 -11.54 -16.12 18.47
N ARG A 97 -10.69 -15.12 18.27
CA ARG A 97 -11.09 -13.70 18.12
C ARG A 97 -11.02 -13.25 16.66
N PRO A 98 -11.97 -12.42 16.18
CA PRO A 98 -11.92 -11.89 14.81
C PRO A 98 -10.67 -11.05 14.56
N ALA A 99 -10.09 -11.16 13.36
CA ALA A 99 -8.99 -10.32 12.90
C ALA A 99 -9.51 -9.18 12.02
N VAL A 100 -8.87 -8.01 12.12
CA VAL A 100 -9.23 -6.80 11.36
C VAL A 100 -7.98 -6.19 10.72
N LYS A 101 -8.13 -5.71 9.48
CA LYS A 101 -7.20 -4.78 8.82
C LYS A 101 -7.96 -3.51 8.47
N LEU A 102 -7.56 -2.35 9.02
CA LEU A 102 -8.24 -1.09 8.74
C LEU A 102 -7.84 -0.45 7.41
N SER A 103 -6.54 -0.45 7.06
CA SER A 103 -5.98 0.26 5.88
C SER A 103 -6.14 1.79 5.94
N ASP A 104 -5.21 2.52 5.31
CA ASP A 104 -5.33 3.97 5.11
C ASP A 104 -6.47 4.30 4.13
N ASN A 105 -6.73 3.41 3.17
CA ASN A 105 -7.93 3.46 2.33
C ASN A 105 -9.09 2.68 3.00
N PRO A 106 -10.19 3.33 3.41
CA PRO A 106 -11.35 2.66 4.00
C PRO A 106 -11.97 1.56 3.13
N ALA A 107 -11.91 1.69 1.80
CA ALA A 107 -12.43 0.69 0.88
C ALA A 107 -11.65 -0.64 0.91
N LYS A 108 -10.43 -0.64 1.46
CA LYS A 108 -9.59 -1.84 1.64
C LYS A 108 -9.71 -2.45 3.05
N ALA A 109 -10.60 -1.95 3.91
CA ALA A 109 -10.81 -2.51 5.24
C ALA A 109 -11.38 -3.94 5.19
N THR A 110 -10.94 -4.82 6.08
CA THR A 110 -11.46 -6.19 6.19
C THR A 110 -11.61 -6.65 7.62
N GLY A 111 -12.66 -7.44 7.85
CA GLY A 111 -13.04 -7.97 9.16
C GLY A 111 -14.55 -7.82 9.37
N ASP A 112 -15.03 -8.26 10.52
CA ASP A 112 -16.41 -8.01 10.93
C ASP A 112 -16.66 -6.48 11.06
N PRO A 113 -17.79 -5.94 10.56
CA PRO A 113 -18.08 -4.51 10.64
C PRO A 113 -18.09 -3.94 12.07
N GLY A 114 -18.64 -4.68 13.03
CA GLY A 114 -18.69 -4.25 14.43
C GLY A 114 -17.29 -4.17 15.05
N GLU A 115 -16.41 -5.10 14.67
CA GLU A 115 -15.00 -5.04 15.05
C GLU A 115 -14.25 -3.91 14.35
N ILE A 116 -14.49 -3.66 13.06
CA ILE A 116 -13.92 -2.50 12.34
C ILE A 116 -14.29 -1.20 13.07
N ASP A 117 -15.56 -1.01 13.40
CA ASP A 117 -16.04 0.16 14.14
C ASP A 117 -15.40 0.26 15.53
N ARG A 118 -15.23 -0.87 16.22
CA ARG A 118 -14.52 -0.92 17.51
C ARG A 118 -13.08 -0.45 17.37
N TYR A 119 -12.34 -0.96 16.39
CA TYR A 119 -10.96 -0.54 16.14
C TYR A 119 -10.88 0.94 15.74
N LEU A 120 -11.84 1.45 14.98
CA LEU A 120 -11.90 2.88 14.62
C LEU A 120 -12.15 3.80 15.82
N ARG A 121 -12.96 3.38 16.80
CA ARG A 121 -13.11 4.14 18.05
C ARG A 121 -11.81 4.22 18.87
N VAL A 122 -10.96 3.21 18.78
CA VAL A 122 -9.69 3.14 19.53
C VAL A 122 -8.58 3.95 18.84
N PHE A 123 -8.41 3.77 17.52
CA PHE A 123 -7.29 4.36 16.77
C PHE A 123 -7.64 5.65 16.04
N GLY A 124 -8.93 5.97 15.91
CA GLY A 124 -9.42 7.07 15.10
C GLY A 124 -9.47 6.72 13.61
N GLY A 125 -10.12 7.61 12.83
CA GLY A 125 -10.23 7.51 11.37
C GLY A 125 -9.55 8.63 10.60
N ALA A 126 -8.89 9.56 11.30
CA ALA A 126 -8.26 10.73 10.68
C ALA A 126 -7.15 10.31 9.71
N GLY A 127 -7.08 10.99 8.56
CA GLY A 127 -6.10 10.70 7.51
C GLY A 127 -6.45 9.50 6.61
N ARG A 128 -7.54 8.78 6.88
CA ARG A 128 -8.02 7.73 5.99
C ARG A 128 -8.84 8.33 4.86
N ALA A 129 -8.40 8.15 3.62
CA ALA A 129 -9.04 8.70 2.43
C ALA A 129 -9.46 7.59 1.47
N PRO A 130 -10.70 7.60 0.95
CA PRO A 130 -11.13 6.63 -0.04
C PRO A 130 -10.33 6.79 -1.33
N GLN A 131 -9.88 5.67 -1.88
CA GLN A 131 -9.17 5.60 -3.15
C GLN A 131 -9.71 4.44 -3.96
N ALA A 132 -9.64 4.56 -5.29
CA ALA A 132 -10.02 3.48 -6.19
C ALA A 132 -9.16 2.24 -5.89
N VAL A 133 -9.80 1.07 -5.81
CA VAL A 133 -9.10 -0.20 -5.70
C VAL A 133 -8.94 -0.73 -7.12
N THR A 134 -7.71 -0.73 -7.62
CA THR A 134 -7.34 -1.32 -8.90
C THR A 134 -6.79 -2.73 -8.69
N VAL A 135 -6.90 -3.56 -9.72
CA VAL A 135 -6.40 -4.94 -9.77
C VAL A 135 -5.27 -5.00 -10.78
#